data_AF-L0D6Y2-F1
#
_entry.id   AF-L0D6Y2-F1
#
_cell.length_a   1.000
_cell.length_b   1.000
_cell.length_c   1.000
_cell.angle_alpha   90.00
_cell.angle_beta   90.00
_cell.angle_gamma   90.00
#
_symmetry.space_group_name_H-M   'P 1'
#
loop_
_entity.id
_entity.type
_entity.pdbx_description
1 polymer ?
#
loop_
_entity_poly.entity_id
_entity_poly.type
_entity_poly.pdbx_seq_one_letter_code
_entity_poly.pdbx_strand_id
1 'polypeptide(L)'
;MINRSRGILKMKTREGVVFETTGLLGQNTGSTPNRSWWSCTLTGLVMGGMLGAVSVGVEYLLRGRDLHEVALPTYLLLYPLIGFGLGGLYYRHPHIRPWVRPPGFFAVEPLPPEEAEARGQRSRRFMGIGFGAGIATSFLATAFDFVWRGWPFLAETLIPALLWWPYLGLLIGYSVSLQPGAPKPSIRNIRFRMRTLMILVAYVALLFGFGTQSARYSGMARIYHEKGRSARTMVDFFQSQVEKSRADLKRTDAAKELRAGRIPDRLLPSQKEFLKGLEGKSTEEYRQYRYGLIADGEDRQARLAAGNVVQCGVRVDYYKRLAAKYAKAAREPWMPVEPDPPMP
;
A
#
# COMPACT_ATOMS: atom_id res chain seq x y z
N MET A 1 72.05 18.60 26.64
CA MET A 1 71.91 19.91 25.96
C MET A 1 70.89 19.74 24.84
N ILE A 2 69.72 20.36 24.93
CA ILE A 2 68.92 20.93 23.83
C ILE A 2 67.87 21.82 24.49
N ASN A 3 68.04 23.11 24.27
CA ASN A 3 67.23 24.22 24.77
C ASN A 3 66.07 24.43 23.78
N ARG A 4 64.81 24.40 24.21
CA ARG A 4 63.68 24.79 23.36
C ARG A 4 62.81 25.83 24.07
N SER A 5 63.08 27.08 23.68
CA SER A 5 62.41 28.31 24.06
C SER A 5 60.91 28.26 23.79
N ARG A 6 60.10 28.53 24.82
CA ARG A 6 58.66 28.77 24.72
C ARG A 6 58.43 30.27 24.53
N GLY A 7 58.10 30.66 23.29
CA GLY A 7 57.59 32.00 22.98
C GLY A 7 56.13 32.14 23.42
N ILE A 8 55.90 33.04 24.37
CA ILE A 8 54.58 33.47 24.83
C ILE A 8 54.10 34.56 23.88
N LEU A 9 53.16 34.24 22.98
CA LEU A 9 52.44 35.21 22.17
C LEU A 9 51.22 35.71 22.96
N LYS A 10 51.37 36.91 23.56
CA LYS A 10 50.27 37.72 24.08
C LYS A 10 49.37 38.14 22.91
N MET A 11 48.22 37.49 22.75
CA MET A 11 47.14 38.02 21.92
C MET A 11 46.53 39.23 22.61
N LYS A 12 46.72 40.39 21.97
CA LYS A 12 46.16 41.69 22.32
C LYS A 12 44.65 41.64 22.13
N THR A 13 43.93 41.70 23.24
CA THR A 13 42.47 41.91 23.32
C THR A 13 42.14 43.18 22.54
N ARG A 14 41.43 43.04 21.42
CA ARG A 14 40.80 44.17 20.74
C ARG A 14 39.47 44.39 21.44
N GLU A 15 39.36 45.52 22.14
CA GLU A 15 38.11 46.04 22.68
C GLU A 15 37.12 46.18 21.52
N GLY A 16 36.21 45.21 21.41
CA GLY A 16 35.05 45.28 20.56
C GLY A 16 34.05 46.21 21.23
N VAL A 17 33.83 47.36 20.58
CA VAL A 17 32.77 48.32 20.84
C VAL A 17 31.48 47.58 21.22
N VAL A 18 31.04 47.78 22.46
CA VAL A 18 29.71 47.42 22.93
C VAL A 18 28.73 48.29 22.14
N PHE A 19 28.19 47.74 21.06
CA PHE A 19 26.96 48.27 20.49
C PHE A 19 25.82 47.84 21.41
N GLU A 20 25.49 48.69 22.39
CA GLU A 20 24.15 48.79 22.94
C GLU A 20 23.20 49.15 21.79
N THR A 21 22.80 48.12 21.05
CA THR A 21 21.58 48.15 20.26
C THR A 21 20.53 47.43 21.07
N THR A 22 20.03 48.13 22.09
CA THR A 22 18.61 48.07 22.47
C THR A 22 17.77 48.60 21.30
N GLY A 23 17.94 47.98 20.14
CA GLY A 23 17.00 48.04 19.04
C GLY A 23 15.83 47.19 19.50
N LEU A 24 14.83 47.87 20.08
CA LEU A 24 13.44 47.58 19.80
C LEU A 24 13.34 47.34 18.29
N LEU A 25 13.56 46.09 17.86
CA LEU A 25 13.15 45.60 16.55
C LEU A 25 11.69 45.96 16.49
N GLY A 26 11.40 47.05 15.76
CA GLY A 26 10.05 47.50 15.50
C GLY A 26 9.30 46.27 15.04
N GLN A 27 8.46 45.74 15.94
CA GLN A 27 7.42 44.83 15.53
C GLN A 27 6.63 45.65 14.55
N ASN A 28 6.86 45.40 13.25
CA ASN A 28 5.93 45.77 12.22
C ASN A 28 4.60 45.16 12.66
N THR A 29 3.80 45.95 13.35
CA THR A 29 2.39 45.73 13.65
C THR A 29 1.57 45.90 12.37
N GLY A 30 2.14 45.52 11.23
CA GLY A 30 1.40 45.25 10.01
C GLY A 30 0.37 44.21 10.40
N SER A 31 -0.86 44.69 10.57
CA SER A 31 -2.01 43.93 11.02
C SER A 31 -1.98 42.59 10.32
N THR A 32 -1.71 41.52 11.06
CA THR A 32 -1.67 40.19 10.46
C THR A 32 -3.01 40.00 9.75
N PRO A 33 -3.02 39.75 8.42
CA PRO A 33 -4.26 39.66 7.67
C PRO A 33 -5.17 38.67 8.39
N ASN A 34 -6.40 39.09 8.68
CA ASN A 34 -7.39 38.34 9.44
C ASN A 34 -7.80 37.11 8.62
N ARG A 35 -6.92 36.09 8.61
CA ARG A 35 -7.11 34.84 7.89
C ARG A 35 -8.25 34.12 8.59
N SER A 36 -9.34 33.89 7.87
CA SER A 36 -10.46 33.11 8.37
C SER A 36 -10.00 31.68 8.70
N TRP A 37 -10.60 31.07 9.74
CA TRP A 37 -10.38 29.67 10.09
C TRP A 37 -10.51 28.73 8.87
N TRP A 38 -11.48 29.03 8.00
CA TRP A 38 -11.71 28.34 6.72
C TRP A 38 -10.50 28.32 5.79
N SER A 39 -9.75 29.42 5.68
CA SER A 39 -8.55 29.46 4.82
C SER A 39 -7.45 28.52 5.32
N CYS A 40 -7.29 28.39 6.64
CA CYS A 40 -6.30 27.50 7.24
C CYS A 40 -6.71 26.03 7.15
N THR A 41 -7.99 25.70 7.39
CA THR A 41 -8.50 24.33 7.26
C THR A 41 -8.49 23.86 5.82
N LEU A 42 -8.86 24.70 4.85
CA LEU A 42 -8.81 24.38 3.43
C LEU A 42 -7.37 24.14 2.97
N THR A 43 -6.42 25.00 3.39
CA THR A 43 -5.00 24.80 3.11
C THR A 43 -4.49 23.48 3.68
N GLY A 44 -4.89 23.14 4.91
CA GLY A 44 -4.57 21.86 5.54
C GLY A 44 -5.14 20.67 4.76
N LEU A 45 -6.39 20.75 4.31
CA LEU A 45 -7.05 19.73 3.51
C LEU A 45 -6.32 19.50 2.18
N VAL A 46 -5.98 20.58 1.45
CA VAL A 46 -5.23 20.51 0.19
C VAL A 46 -3.85 19.88 0.41
N MET A 47 -3.11 20.32 1.42
CA MET A 47 -1.81 19.74 1.77
C MET A 47 -1.91 18.26 2.14
N GLY A 48 -2.93 17.88 2.91
CA GLY A 48 -3.22 16.49 3.24
C GLY A 48 -3.50 15.65 1.99
N GLY A 49 -4.33 16.16 1.08
CA GLY A 49 -4.60 15.52 -0.21
C GLY A 49 -3.36 15.35 -1.08
N MET A 50 -2.50 16.36 -1.17
CA MET A 50 -1.23 16.26 -1.90
C MET A 50 -0.30 15.21 -1.28
N LEU A 51 -0.17 15.19 0.05
CA LEU A 51 0.64 14.18 0.75
C LEU A 51 0.11 12.76 0.50
N GLY A 52 -1.23 12.60 0.51
CA GLY A 52 -1.90 11.35 0.15
C GLY A 52 -1.60 10.91 -1.28
N ALA A 53 -1.75 11.83 -2.25
CA ALA A 53 -1.47 11.55 -3.66
C ALA A 53 0.00 11.19 -3.92
N VAL A 54 0.95 11.89 -3.29
CA VAL A 54 2.38 11.54 -3.37
C VAL A 54 2.64 10.17 -2.77
N SER A 55 2.02 9.84 -1.63
CA SER A 55 2.18 8.52 -0.99
C SER A 55 1.65 7.41 -1.90
N VAL A 56 0.49 7.60 -2.54
CA VAL A 56 -0.05 6.69 -3.57
C VAL A 56 0.93 6.54 -4.73
N GLY A 57 1.48 7.65 -5.24
CA GLY A 57 2.44 7.63 -6.34
C GLY A 57 3.71 6.86 -5.99
N VAL A 58 4.22 7.02 -4.76
CA VAL A 58 5.37 6.27 -4.25
C VAL A 58 5.07 4.78 -4.15
N GLU A 59 3.92 4.40 -3.60
CA GLU A 59 3.52 2.98 -3.51
C GLU A 59 3.34 2.35 -4.90
N TYR A 60 2.67 3.05 -5.80
CA TYR A 60 2.41 2.57 -7.15
C TYR A 60 3.71 2.45 -7.97
N LEU A 61 4.50 3.52 -8.04
CA LEU A 61 5.68 3.59 -8.91
C LEU A 61 6.88 2.82 -8.35
N LEU A 62 7.16 2.91 -7.04
CA LEU A 62 8.35 2.27 -6.47
C LEU A 62 8.13 0.82 -6.06
N ARG A 63 6.90 0.43 -5.70
CA ARG A 63 6.60 -0.96 -5.30
C ARG A 63 5.96 -1.78 -6.43
N GLY A 64 5.63 -1.15 -7.57
CA GLY A 64 5.04 -1.83 -8.72
C GLY A 64 3.71 -2.51 -8.40
N ARG A 65 2.95 -1.98 -7.43
CA ARG A 65 1.67 -2.54 -7.01
C ARG A 65 0.57 -2.12 -7.97
N ASP A 66 -0.36 -3.03 -8.24
CA ASP A 66 -1.59 -2.69 -8.95
C ASP A 66 -2.37 -1.62 -8.16
N LEU A 67 -3.07 -0.72 -8.86
CA LEU A 67 -3.89 0.33 -8.24
C LEU A 67 -4.93 -0.23 -7.26
N HIS A 68 -5.43 -1.44 -7.50
CA HIS A 68 -6.36 -2.14 -6.61
C HIS A 68 -5.71 -2.62 -5.31
N GLU A 69 -4.38 -2.76 -5.28
CA GLU A 69 -3.62 -3.14 -4.10
C GLU A 69 -3.14 -1.92 -3.29
N VAL A 70 -3.34 -0.70 -3.80
CA VAL A 70 -3.01 0.53 -3.06
C VAL A 70 -4.17 0.91 -2.16
N ALA A 71 -3.85 1.38 -0.95
CA ALA A 71 -4.79 1.83 0.08
C ALA A 71 -5.47 3.17 -0.27
N LEU A 72 -6.12 3.26 -1.44
CA LEU A 72 -6.66 4.51 -1.99
C LEU A 72 -7.58 5.25 -1.00
N PRO A 73 -8.52 4.63 -0.28
CA PRO A 73 -9.35 5.34 0.69
C PRO A 73 -8.54 5.95 1.84
N THR A 74 -7.52 5.24 2.31
CA THR A 74 -6.62 5.75 3.36
C THR A 74 -5.90 7.00 2.89
N TYR A 75 -5.34 6.98 1.68
CA TYR A 75 -4.61 8.14 1.16
C TYR A 75 -5.51 9.29 0.69
N LEU A 76 -6.69 9.00 0.14
CA LEU A 76 -7.56 10.01 -0.45
C LEU A 76 -8.62 10.57 0.50
N LEU A 77 -8.96 9.87 1.59
CA LEU A 77 -9.95 10.32 2.57
C LEU A 77 -9.29 10.69 3.89
N LEU A 78 -8.49 9.77 4.46
CA LEU A 78 -7.95 10.00 5.81
C LEU A 78 -6.90 11.12 5.83
N TYR A 79 -6.00 11.17 4.85
CA TYR A 79 -4.96 12.21 4.82
C TYR A 79 -5.53 13.63 4.70
N PRO A 80 -6.52 13.91 3.82
CA PRO A 80 -7.24 15.18 3.83
C PRO A 80 -7.92 15.51 5.15
N LEU A 81 -8.54 14.53 5.82
CA LEU A 81 -9.17 14.73 7.14
C LEU A 81 -8.15 15.09 8.23
N ILE A 82 -7.00 14.42 8.23
CA ILE A 82 -5.86 14.75 9.11
C ILE A 82 -5.36 16.17 8.79
N GLY A 83 -5.19 16.48 7.50
CA GLY A 83 -4.80 17.80 7.03
C GLY A 83 -5.76 18.89 7.47
N PHE A 84 -7.06 18.67 7.37
CA PHE A 84 -8.12 19.57 7.84
C PHE A 84 -7.99 19.82 9.35
N GLY A 85 -7.82 18.76 10.15
CA GLY A 85 -7.61 18.85 11.60
C GLY A 85 -6.37 19.65 11.96
N LEU A 86 -5.24 19.40 11.29
CA LEU A 86 -3.99 20.15 11.46
C LEU A 86 -4.15 21.63 11.05
N GLY A 87 -4.88 21.91 9.97
CA GLY A 87 -5.19 23.28 9.56
C GLY A 87 -5.97 24.05 10.63
N GLY A 88 -6.95 23.39 11.26
CA GLY A 88 -7.69 23.95 12.40
C GLY A 88 -6.80 24.16 13.64
N LEU A 89 -5.88 23.23 13.90
CA LEU A 89 -4.90 23.35 14.98
C LEU A 89 -3.95 24.54 14.75
N TYR A 90 -3.45 24.72 13.54
CA TYR A 90 -2.59 25.85 13.15
C TYR A 90 -3.31 27.20 13.13
N TYR A 91 -4.63 27.21 12.98
CA TYR A 91 -5.43 28.40 13.19
C TYR A 91 -5.49 28.77 14.68
N ARG A 92 -5.82 27.81 15.55
CA ARG A 92 -5.91 28.03 17.01
C ARG A 92 -4.56 28.32 17.67
N HIS A 93 -3.47 27.79 17.11
CA HIS A 93 -2.13 27.91 17.65
C HIS A 93 -1.14 28.36 16.56
N PRO A 94 -1.15 29.67 16.20
CA PRO A 94 -0.34 30.18 15.10
C PRO A 94 1.17 30.04 15.33
N HIS A 95 1.60 29.98 16.59
CA HIS A 95 2.99 29.75 16.97
C HIS A 95 3.53 28.38 16.52
N ILE A 96 2.68 27.41 16.16
CA ILE A 96 3.11 26.08 15.69
C ILE A 96 3.54 26.10 14.22
N ARG A 97 3.05 27.07 13.42
CA ARG A 97 3.28 27.12 11.96
C ARG A 97 4.75 27.06 11.56
N PRO A 98 5.68 27.83 12.19
CA PRO A 98 7.08 27.68 11.89
C PRO A 98 7.68 26.53 12.71
N TRP A 99 8.15 25.48 12.03
CA TRP A 99 8.96 24.42 12.64
C TRP A 99 10.28 24.96 13.18
N VAL A 100 10.87 25.93 12.48
CA VAL A 100 12.07 26.65 12.92
C VAL A 100 11.64 27.81 13.81
N ARG A 101 12.05 27.78 15.08
CA ARG A 101 11.69 28.82 16.04
C ARG A 101 12.53 30.09 15.78
N PRO A 102 11.91 31.27 15.73
CA PRO A 102 12.66 32.51 15.53
C PRO A 102 13.62 32.78 16.70
N PRO A 103 14.69 33.57 16.48
CA PRO A 103 15.54 34.03 17.57
C PRO A 103 14.69 34.78 18.61
N GLY A 104 14.96 34.52 19.90
CA GLY A 104 14.16 35.07 21.01
C GLY A 104 12.84 34.34 21.30
N PHE A 105 12.51 33.26 20.59
CA PHE A 105 11.30 32.46 20.89
C PHE A 105 11.36 31.79 22.28
N PHE A 106 12.55 31.41 22.73
CA PHE A 106 12.75 30.78 24.03
C PHE A 106 13.20 31.83 25.06
N ALA A 107 12.86 31.61 26.33
CA ALA A 107 13.39 32.42 27.42
C ALA A 107 14.92 32.29 27.47
N VAL A 108 15.58 33.43 27.60
CA VAL A 108 17.04 33.53 27.77
C VAL A 108 17.43 33.26 29.23
N GLU A 109 16.57 33.69 30.16
CA GLU A 109 16.77 33.53 31.60
C GLU A 109 16.11 32.26 32.14
N PRO A 110 16.67 31.66 33.22
CA PRO A 110 16.03 30.55 33.90
C PRO A 110 14.68 30.99 34.47
N LEU A 111 13.62 30.26 34.12
CA LEU A 111 12.29 30.51 34.66
C LEU A 111 12.23 30.17 36.16
N PRO A 112 11.34 30.82 36.92
CA PRO A 112 11.00 30.39 38.27
C PRO A 112 10.63 28.90 38.29
N PRO A 113 11.01 28.16 39.34
CA PRO A 113 10.85 26.70 39.39
C PRO A 113 9.39 26.26 39.23
N GLU A 114 8.44 27.02 39.78
CA GLU A 114 7.00 26.76 39.68
C GLU A 114 6.49 26.88 38.23
N GLU A 115 6.91 27.93 37.51
CA GLU A 115 6.56 28.11 36.11
C GLU A 115 7.19 27.04 35.21
N ALA A 116 8.45 26.70 35.48
CA ALA A 116 9.16 25.64 34.76
C ALA A 116 8.44 24.30 34.93
N GLU A 117 7.98 23.97 36.14
CA GLU A 117 7.22 22.76 36.40
C GLU A 117 5.84 22.78 35.71
N ALA A 118 5.08 23.88 35.84
CA ALA A 118 3.76 24.00 35.23
C ALA A 118 3.82 23.84 33.70
N ARG A 119 4.82 24.45 33.05
CA ARG A 119 5.08 24.29 31.62
C ARG A 119 5.51 22.87 31.27
N GLY A 120 6.33 22.23 32.10
CA GLY A 120 6.73 20.83 31.95
C GLY A 120 5.54 19.86 32.08
N GLN A 121 4.61 20.10 33.00
CA GLN A 121 3.37 19.33 33.12
C GLN A 121 2.47 19.51 31.89
N ARG A 122 2.30 20.75 31.42
CA ARG A 122 1.55 21.07 30.20
C ARG A 122 2.15 20.36 28.97
N SER A 123 3.48 20.40 28.81
CA SER A 123 4.15 19.74 27.70
C SER A 123 3.95 18.23 27.71
N ARG A 124 4.11 17.59 28.86
CA ARG A 124 3.82 16.16 29.02
C ARG A 124 2.37 15.82 28.67
N ARG A 125 1.42 16.66 29.09
CA ARG A 125 0.00 16.48 28.76
C ARG A 125 -0.24 16.55 27.25
N PHE A 126 0.27 17.56 26.56
CA PHE A 126 0.09 17.68 25.11
C PHE A 126 0.82 16.58 24.32
N MET A 127 2.02 16.19 24.74
CA MET A 127 2.72 15.04 24.15
C MET A 127 1.92 13.74 24.33
N GLY A 128 1.34 13.52 25.51
CA GLY A 128 0.47 12.37 25.77
C GLY A 128 -0.81 12.37 24.92
N ILE A 129 -1.49 13.51 24.81
CA ILE A 129 -2.66 13.69 23.93
C ILE A 129 -2.27 13.42 22.47
N GLY A 130 -1.15 13.98 22.02
CA GLY A 130 -0.65 13.80 20.66
C GLY A 130 -0.32 12.33 20.35
N PHE A 131 0.39 11.65 21.25
CA PHE A 131 0.69 10.23 21.12
C PHE A 131 -0.58 9.37 21.05
N GLY A 132 -1.55 9.62 21.94
CA GLY A 132 -2.84 8.92 21.96
C GLY A 132 -3.67 9.17 20.68
N ALA A 133 -3.72 10.41 20.19
CA ALA A 133 -4.35 10.75 18.91
C ALA A 133 -3.65 10.06 17.73
N GLY A 134 -2.32 9.93 17.78
CA GLY A 134 -1.56 9.16 16.80
C GLY A 134 -1.96 7.69 16.78
N ILE A 135 -2.10 7.04 17.95
CA ILE A 135 -2.58 5.64 18.03
C ILE A 135 -3.99 5.50 17.43
N ALA A 136 -4.91 6.39 17.79
CA ALA A 136 -6.27 6.38 17.23
C ALA A 136 -6.25 6.54 15.70
N THR A 137 -5.37 7.40 15.20
CA THR A 137 -5.16 7.60 13.75
C THR A 137 -4.59 6.35 13.10
N SER A 138 -3.66 5.64 13.74
CA SER A 138 -3.14 4.36 13.26
C SER A 138 -4.24 3.32 13.09
N PHE A 139 -5.10 3.16 14.10
CA PHE A 139 -6.21 2.20 14.03
C PHE A 139 -7.23 2.59 12.97
N LEU A 140 -7.54 3.89 12.84
CA LEU A 140 -8.44 4.37 11.79
C LEU A 140 -7.88 4.12 10.39
N ALA A 141 -6.60 4.43 10.15
CA ALA A 141 -5.90 4.13 8.90
C ALA A 141 -5.93 2.63 8.57
N THR A 142 -5.67 1.80 9.59
CA THR A 142 -5.69 0.35 9.44
C THR A 142 -7.09 -0.18 9.16
N ALA A 143 -8.13 0.38 9.81
CA ALA A 143 -9.51 -0.02 9.59
C ALA A 143 -9.97 0.31 8.16
N PHE A 144 -9.63 1.50 7.65
CA PHE A 144 -9.90 1.85 6.26
C PHE A 144 -9.20 0.91 5.28
N ASP A 145 -7.92 0.61 5.54
CA ASP A 145 -7.17 -0.31 4.69
C ASP A 145 -7.73 -1.73 4.72
N PHE A 146 -8.14 -2.19 5.91
CA PHE A 146 -8.80 -3.48 6.10
C PHE A 146 -10.11 -3.58 5.33
N VAL A 147 -10.94 -2.53 5.36
CA VAL A 147 -12.21 -2.50 4.60
C VAL A 147 -11.96 -2.51 3.10
N TRP A 148 -10.88 -1.88 2.63
CA TRP A 148 -10.57 -1.76 1.20
C TRP A 148 -9.89 -3.01 0.62
N ARG A 149 -8.77 -3.42 1.21
CA ARG A 149 -7.90 -4.50 0.70
C ARG A 149 -8.21 -5.85 1.35
N GLY A 150 -8.92 -5.84 2.47
CA GLY A 150 -9.18 -7.01 3.28
C GLY A 150 -8.08 -7.28 4.30
N TRP A 151 -8.36 -8.27 5.14
CA TRP A 151 -7.46 -8.71 6.21
C TRP A 151 -6.07 -9.24 5.76
N PRO A 152 -5.84 -9.77 4.53
CA PRO A 152 -4.52 -10.25 4.11
C PRO A 152 -3.42 -9.19 4.12
N PHE A 153 -3.77 -7.91 4.19
CA PHE A 153 -2.84 -6.78 4.18
C PHE A 153 -2.77 -6.03 5.51
N LEU A 154 -3.50 -6.48 6.53
CA LEU A 154 -3.62 -5.81 7.82
C LEU A 154 -2.25 -5.48 8.43
N ALA A 155 -1.34 -6.45 8.45
CA ALA A 155 -0.04 -6.29 9.11
C ALA A 155 0.88 -5.30 8.40
N GLU A 156 0.80 -5.19 7.07
CA GLU A 156 1.61 -4.26 6.28
C GLU A 156 1.30 -2.80 6.64
N THR A 157 0.04 -2.51 7.00
CA THR A 157 -0.41 -1.14 7.30
C THR A 157 -0.36 -0.86 8.79
N LEU A 158 -0.80 -1.82 9.61
CA LEU A 158 -0.94 -1.67 11.06
C LEU A 158 0.37 -1.39 11.77
N ILE A 159 1.43 -2.16 11.48
CA ILE A 159 2.72 -2.03 12.19
C ILE A 159 3.37 -0.67 11.87
N PRO A 160 3.55 -0.28 10.59
CA PRO A 160 4.10 1.04 10.28
C PRO A 160 3.21 2.17 10.78
N ALA A 161 1.88 2.01 10.73
CA ALA A 161 0.96 3.02 11.23
C ALA A 161 1.09 3.22 12.74
N LEU A 162 1.17 2.14 13.53
CA LEU A 162 1.39 2.19 14.99
C LEU A 162 2.80 2.64 15.36
N LEU A 163 3.77 2.55 14.46
CA LEU A 163 5.10 3.09 14.69
C LEU A 163 5.13 4.61 14.42
N TRP A 164 4.66 5.03 13.24
CA TRP A 164 4.84 6.39 12.74
C TRP A 164 3.82 7.40 13.27
N TRP A 165 2.52 7.06 13.30
CA TRP A 165 1.50 8.04 13.71
C TRP A 165 1.59 8.45 15.18
N PRO A 166 1.85 7.56 16.15
CA PRO A 166 2.07 7.96 17.54
C PRO A 166 3.30 8.84 17.70
N TYR A 167 4.36 8.55 16.93
CA TYR A 167 5.56 9.38 16.89
C TYR A 167 5.27 10.79 16.32
N LEU A 168 4.60 10.88 15.18
CA LEU A 168 4.18 12.16 14.59
C LEU A 168 3.25 12.93 15.52
N GLY A 169 2.28 12.25 16.14
CA GLY A 169 1.38 12.82 17.13
C GLY A 169 2.14 13.38 18.33
N LEU A 170 3.16 12.68 18.82
CA LEU A 170 4.04 13.16 19.88
C LEU A 170 4.81 14.42 19.45
N LEU A 171 5.36 14.46 18.23
CA LEU A 171 6.02 15.65 17.69
C LEU A 171 5.08 16.86 17.56
N ILE A 172 3.84 16.63 17.12
CA ILE A 172 2.81 17.67 17.03
C ILE A 172 2.46 18.17 18.43
N GLY A 173 2.16 17.26 19.37
CA GLY A 173 1.84 17.61 20.75
C GLY A 173 2.98 18.35 21.44
N TYR A 174 4.22 17.95 21.18
CA TYR A 174 5.41 18.66 21.62
C TYR A 174 5.47 20.08 21.03
N SER A 175 5.29 20.22 19.72
CA SER A 175 5.29 21.53 19.04
C SER A 175 4.17 22.46 19.51
N VAL A 176 2.98 21.93 19.83
CA VAL A 176 1.86 22.65 20.47
C VAL A 176 2.22 23.13 21.87
N SER A 177 3.03 22.35 22.60
CA SER A 177 3.41 22.69 23.96
C SER A 177 4.46 23.80 24.06
N LEU A 178 5.23 24.03 23.00
CA LEU A 178 6.26 25.06 22.96
C LEU A 178 5.61 26.43 22.75
N GLN A 179 5.44 27.16 23.84
CA GLN A 179 4.96 28.54 23.82
C GLN A 179 6.13 29.53 23.74
N PRO A 180 5.93 30.73 23.16
CA PRO A 180 6.91 31.81 23.25
C PRO A 180 7.31 32.06 24.72
N GLY A 181 8.61 32.25 24.95
CA GLY A 181 9.19 32.39 26.29
C GLY A 181 9.35 31.07 27.06
N ALA A 182 9.08 29.91 26.46
CA ALA A 182 9.41 28.61 27.07
C ALA A 182 10.93 28.44 27.21
N PRO A 183 11.42 27.66 28.20
CA PRO A 183 12.84 27.37 28.28
C PRO A 183 13.22 26.51 27.08
N LYS A 184 14.43 26.72 26.53
CA LYS A 184 14.89 25.91 25.40
C LYS A 184 14.91 24.43 25.81
N PRO A 185 14.20 23.56 25.11
CA PRO A 185 14.20 22.14 25.44
C PRO A 185 15.61 21.58 25.24
N SER A 186 16.12 20.91 26.27
CA SER A 186 17.40 20.22 26.24
C SER A 186 17.15 18.72 26.25
N ILE A 187 17.78 17.99 25.34
CA ILE A 187 17.71 16.53 25.26
C ILE A 187 18.19 15.91 26.59
N ARG A 188 19.15 16.56 27.27
CA ARG A 188 19.65 16.13 28.59
C ARG A 188 18.61 16.22 29.71
N ASN A 189 17.58 17.04 29.53
CA ASN A 189 16.51 17.25 30.52
C ASN A 189 15.29 16.36 30.26
N ILE A 190 15.31 15.52 29.21
CA ILE A 190 14.27 14.52 28.98
C ILE A 190 14.47 13.39 29.99
N ARG A 191 14.03 13.61 31.23
CA ARG A 191 13.94 12.56 32.25
C ARG A 191 12.61 11.84 32.09
N PHE A 192 12.66 10.63 31.57
CA PHE A 192 11.50 9.74 31.60
C PHE A 192 11.22 9.35 33.05
N ARG A 193 9.99 9.60 33.52
CA ARG A 193 9.54 9.00 34.77
C ARG A 193 9.49 7.48 34.57
N MET A 194 9.82 6.71 35.60
CA MET A 194 9.78 5.24 35.55
C MET A 194 8.45 4.72 34.98
N ARG A 195 7.34 5.33 35.38
CA ARG A 195 5.99 5.05 34.85
C ARG A 195 5.91 5.21 33.32
N THR A 196 6.46 6.28 32.75
CA THR A 196 6.45 6.52 31.30
C THR A 196 7.29 5.48 30.56
N LEU A 197 8.44 5.11 31.14
CA LEU A 197 9.30 4.07 30.57
C LEU A 197 8.59 2.71 30.58
N MET A 198 7.93 2.34 31.68
CA MET A 198 7.13 1.11 31.74
C MET A 198 6.01 1.08 30.70
N ILE A 199 5.28 2.20 30.51
CA ILE A 199 4.23 2.31 29.48
C ILE A 199 4.83 2.13 28.08
N LEU A 200 5.98 2.77 27.80
CA LEU A 200 6.64 2.66 26.50
C LEU A 200 7.11 1.23 26.24
N VAL A 201 7.71 0.57 27.23
CA VAL A 201 8.15 -0.84 27.11
C VAL A 201 6.95 -1.75 26.88
N ALA A 202 5.86 -1.58 27.63
CA ALA A 202 4.64 -2.34 27.43
C ALA A 202 4.04 -2.11 26.04
N TYR A 203 4.03 -0.87 25.56
CA TYR A 203 3.57 -0.52 24.22
C TYR A 203 4.41 -1.21 23.14
N VAL A 204 5.74 -1.15 23.25
CA VAL A 204 6.67 -1.78 22.31
C VAL A 204 6.49 -3.31 22.34
N ALA A 205 6.39 -3.92 23.51
CA ALA A 205 6.15 -5.35 23.66
C ALA A 205 4.83 -5.79 22.99
N LEU A 206 3.76 -5.01 23.19
CA LEU A 206 2.48 -5.24 22.51
C LEU A 206 2.61 -5.09 20.99
N LEU A 207 3.33 -4.08 20.52
CA LEU A 207 3.55 -3.85 19.08
C LEU A 207 4.32 -4.99 18.44
N PHE A 208 5.35 -5.53 19.11
CA PHE A 208 6.08 -6.72 18.65
C PHE A 208 5.21 -7.99 18.69
N GLY A 209 4.51 -8.24 19.80
CA GLY A 209 3.66 -9.43 19.93
C GLY A 209 2.52 -9.44 18.92
N PHE A 210 1.78 -8.33 18.82
CA PHE A 210 0.69 -8.17 17.87
C PHE A 210 1.19 -8.10 16.43
N GLY A 211 2.30 -7.41 16.18
CA GLY A 211 2.89 -7.27 14.85
C GLY A 211 3.38 -8.59 14.29
N THR A 212 4.11 -9.39 15.08
CA THR A 212 4.62 -10.70 14.62
C THR A 212 3.50 -11.69 14.32
N GLN A 213 2.48 -11.78 15.18
CA GLN A 213 1.32 -12.64 14.94
C GLN A 213 0.52 -12.18 13.71
N SER A 214 0.24 -10.89 13.61
CA SER A 214 -0.49 -10.33 12.48
C SER A 214 0.27 -10.55 11.17
N ALA A 215 1.59 -10.31 11.16
CA ALA A 215 2.44 -10.52 9.98
C ALA A 215 2.45 -11.98 9.53
N ARG A 216 2.54 -12.93 10.47
CA ARG A 216 2.48 -14.36 10.16
C ARG A 216 1.16 -14.72 9.48
N TYR A 217 0.02 -14.36 10.08
CA TYR A 217 -1.28 -14.72 9.52
C TYR A 217 -1.53 -13.99 8.20
N SER A 218 -1.29 -12.68 8.13
CA SER A 218 -1.39 -11.85 6.93
C SER A 218 -0.57 -12.42 5.76
N GLY A 219 0.66 -12.87 6.03
CA GLY A 219 1.51 -13.54 5.05
C GLY A 219 0.91 -14.85 4.53
N MET A 220 0.41 -15.70 5.42
CA MET A 220 -0.27 -16.96 5.03
C MET A 220 -1.53 -16.69 4.21
N ALA A 221 -2.33 -15.71 4.60
CA ALA A 221 -3.51 -15.24 3.88
C ALA A 221 -3.20 -14.92 2.43
N ARG A 222 -2.11 -14.16 2.24
CA ARG A 222 -1.70 -13.66 0.94
C ARG A 222 -1.22 -14.81 0.06
N ILE A 223 -0.43 -15.72 0.60
CA ILE A 223 -0.03 -16.94 -0.11
C ILE A 223 -1.26 -17.72 -0.56
N TYR A 224 -2.26 -17.92 0.31
CA TYR A 224 -3.49 -18.60 -0.08
C TYR A 224 -4.32 -17.81 -1.08
N HIS A 225 -4.37 -16.49 -0.96
CA HIS A 225 -5.07 -15.63 -1.92
C HIS A 225 -4.43 -15.73 -3.31
N GLU A 226 -3.10 -15.67 -3.40
CA GLU A 226 -2.34 -15.83 -4.64
C GLU A 226 -2.53 -17.24 -5.25
N LYS A 227 -2.49 -18.30 -4.43
CA LYS A 227 -2.81 -19.66 -4.87
C LYS A 227 -4.24 -19.78 -5.40
N GLY A 228 -5.20 -19.16 -4.72
CA GLY A 228 -6.59 -19.11 -5.16
C GLY A 228 -6.76 -18.37 -6.50
N ARG A 229 -6.06 -17.25 -6.69
CA ARG A 229 -6.03 -16.50 -7.95
C ARG A 229 -5.43 -17.32 -9.09
N SER A 230 -4.27 -17.96 -8.85
CA SER A 230 -3.62 -18.85 -9.81
C SER A 230 -4.55 -20.01 -10.22
N ALA A 231 -5.23 -20.64 -9.26
CA ALA A 231 -6.19 -21.70 -9.55
C ALA A 231 -7.35 -21.21 -10.44
N ARG A 232 -7.88 -20.00 -10.21
CA ARG A 232 -8.92 -19.41 -11.07
C ARG A 232 -8.41 -19.15 -12.48
N THR A 233 -7.21 -18.61 -12.64
CA THR A 233 -6.60 -18.42 -13.96
C THR A 233 -6.47 -19.74 -14.72
N MET A 234 -6.12 -20.83 -14.02
CA MET A 234 -6.08 -22.16 -14.63
C MET A 234 -7.48 -22.68 -15.01
N VAL A 235 -8.51 -22.40 -14.21
CA VAL A 235 -9.92 -22.68 -14.58
C VAL A 235 -10.25 -22.00 -15.91
N ASP A 236 -10.00 -20.69 -16.01
CA ASP A 236 -10.30 -19.91 -17.22
C ASP A 236 -9.55 -20.45 -18.45
N PHE A 237 -8.27 -20.79 -18.27
CA PHE A 237 -7.46 -21.39 -19.32
C PHE A 237 -8.04 -22.72 -19.81
N PHE A 238 -8.30 -23.69 -18.93
CA PHE A 238 -8.82 -24.99 -19.34
C PHE A 238 -10.26 -24.92 -19.83
N GLN A 239 -11.08 -24.01 -19.28
CA GLN A 239 -12.43 -23.80 -19.76
C GLN A 239 -12.42 -23.29 -21.21
N SER A 240 -11.51 -22.37 -21.56
CA SER A 240 -11.34 -21.94 -22.96
C SER A 240 -10.92 -23.08 -23.89
N GLN A 241 -10.13 -24.05 -23.41
CA GLN A 241 -9.74 -25.24 -24.18
C GLN A 241 -10.90 -26.22 -24.37
N VAL A 242 -11.74 -26.38 -23.35
CA VAL A 242 -12.98 -27.18 -23.45
C VAL A 242 -13.94 -26.56 -24.47
N GLU A 243 -14.11 -25.24 -24.46
CA GLU A 243 -14.97 -24.53 -25.40
C GLU A 243 -14.48 -24.66 -26.85
N LYS A 244 -13.17 -24.50 -27.08
CA LYS A 244 -12.54 -24.75 -28.40
C LYS A 244 -12.74 -26.19 -28.85
N SER A 245 -12.48 -27.16 -27.96
CA SER A 245 -12.64 -28.58 -28.28
C SER A 245 -14.11 -28.94 -28.56
N ARG A 246 -15.08 -28.32 -27.86
CA ARG A 246 -16.52 -28.48 -28.16
C ARG A 246 -16.89 -27.92 -29.53
N ALA A 247 -16.27 -26.84 -29.98
CA ALA A 247 -16.45 -26.35 -31.33
C ALA A 247 -15.87 -27.34 -32.35
N ASP A 248 -14.69 -27.90 -32.08
CA ASP A 248 -14.02 -28.88 -32.96
C ASP A 248 -14.76 -30.23 -33.03
N LEU A 249 -15.56 -30.62 -32.02
CA LEU A 249 -16.42 -31.82 -32.10
C LEU A 249 -17.36 -31.79 -33.31
N LYS A 250 -17.79 -30.59 -33.71
CA LYS A 250 -18.65 -30.39 -34.88
C LYS A 250 -17.97 -30.80 -36.20
N ARG A 251 -16.65 -30.98 -36.23
CA ARG A 251 -15.92 -31.51 -37.39
C ARG A 251 -16.34 -32.93 -37.76
N THR A 252 -16.93 -33.69 -36.84
CA THR A 252 -17.51 -35.01 -37.16
C THR A 252 -18.58 -34.93 -38.24
N ASP A 253 -19.50 -33.95 -38.22
CA ASP A 253 -20.48 -33.84 -39.30
C ASP A 253 -19.88 -33.26 -40.59
N ALA A 254 -18.80 -32.47 -40.52
CA ALA A 254 -18.03 -32.09 -41.71
C ALA A 254 -17.42 -33.32 -42.38
N ALA A 255 -16.87 -34.25 -41.59
CA ALA A 255 -16.37 -35.53 -42.10
C ALA A 255 -17.48 -36.38 -42.75
N LYS A 256 -18.70 -36.39 -42.18
CA LYS A 256 -19.86 -37.09 -42.78
C LYS A 256 -20.28 -36.48 -44.10
N GLU A 257 -20.36 -35.15 -44.17
CA GLU A 257 -20.68 -34.41 -45.39
C GLU A 257 -19.64 -34.67 -46.50
N LEU A 258 -18.35 -34.64 -46.16
CA LEU A 258 -17.26 -34.96 -47.09
C LEU A 258 -17.36 -36.39 -47.62
N ARG A 259 -17.66 -37.38 -46.76
CA ARG A 259 -17.87 -38.77 -47.20
C ARG A 259 -19.11 -38.92 -48.10
N ALA A 260 -20.08 -38.01 -48.00
CA ALA A 260 -21.22 -37.93 -48.90
C ALA A 260 -20.94 -37.10 -50.17
N GLY A 261 -19.68 -36.70 -50.41
CA GLY A 261 -19.28 -35.91 -51.59
C GLY A 261 -19.69 -34.43 -51.54
N ARG A 262 -20.07 -33.91 -50.37
CA ARG A 262 -20.46 -32.50 -50.19
C ARG A 262 -19.35 -31.72 -49.49
N ILE A 263 -19.10 -30.47 -49.92
CA ILE A 263 -18.11 -29.58 -49.29
C ILE A 263 -18.78 -28.82 -48.12
N PRO A 264 -18.38 -29.04 -46.86
CA PRO A 264 -19.01 -28.41 -45.71
C PRO A 264 -18.67 -26.92 -45.60
N ASP A 265 -19.62 -26.09 -45.16
CA ASP A 265 -19.42 -24.65 -44.97
C ASP A 265 -18.43 -24.29 -43.84
N ARG A 266 -18.15 -25.21 -42.93
CA ARG A 266 -17.19 -25.02 -41.83
C ARG A 266 -15.79 -25.56 -42.10
N LEU A 267 -15.57 -26.16 -43.28
CA LEU A 267 -14.26 -26.68 -43.66
C LEU A 267 -13.25 -25.54 -43.81
N LEU A 268 -11.96 -25.81 -43.55
CA LEU A 268 -10.91 -24.80 -43.68
C LEU A 268 -10.92 -24.21 -45.11
N PRO A 269 -10.78 -22.87 -45.27
CA PRO A 269 -10.84 -22.24 -46.59
C PRO A 269 -9.90 -22.87 -47.61
N SER A 270 -8.66 -23.18 -47.22
CA SER A 270 -7.66 -23.83 -48.07
C SER A 270 -8.08 -25.23 -48.54
N GLN A 271 -8.71 -26.02 -47.66
CA GLN A 271 -9.25 -27.34 -48.01
C GLN A 271 -10.45 -27.20 -48.94
N LYS A 272 -11.33 -26.21 -48.72
CA LYS A 272 -12.45 -25.93 -49.62
C LYS A 272 -12.00 -25.56 -51.02
N GLU A 273 -11.03 -24.65 -51.13
CA GLU A 273 -10.46 -24.22 -52.40
C GLU A 273 -9.80 -25.39 -53.13
N PHE A 274 -9.04 -26.22 -52.40
CA PHE A 274 -8.46 -27.44 -52.94
C PHE A 274 -9.53 -28.39 -53.50
N LEU A 275 -10.60 -28.66 -52.74
CA LEU A 275 -11.67 -29.55 -53.17
C LEU A 275 -12.47 -29.02 -54.36
N LYS A 276 -12.77 -27.71 -54.38
CA LYS A 276 -13.39 -27.05 -55.54
C LYS A 276 -12.51 -27.12 -56.77
N GLY A 277 -11.19 -27.00 -56.60
CA GLY A 277 -10.22 -27.12 -57.69
C GLY A 277 -10.18 -28.51 -58.34
N LEU A 278 -10.67 -29.55 -57.67
CA LEU A 278 -10.78 -30.91 -58.20
C LEU A 278 -12.02 -31.12 -59.08
N GLU A 279 -13.05 -30.27 -58.96
CA GLU A 279 -14.27 -30.34 -59.76
C GLU A 279 -13.94 -30.09 -61.24
N GLY A 280 -14.30 -31.04 -62.11
CA GLY A 280 -14.05 -30.99 -63.55
C GLY A 280 -12.60 -31.23 -64.00
N LYS A 281 -11.63 -31.33 -63.09
CA LYS A 281 -10.20 -31.53 -63.42
C LYS A 281 -9.64 -32.91 -63.06
N SER A 282 -10.39 -33.72 -62.32
CA SER A 282 -9.91 -35.01 -61.79
C SER A 282 -10.92 -36.13 -62.00
N THR A 283 -10.42 -37.37 -62.06
CA THR A 283 -11.26 -38.58 -62.11
C THR A 283 -12.09 -38.70 -60.83
N GLU A 284 -13.27 -39.31 -60.93
CA GLU A 284 -14.20 -39.46 -59.81
C GLU A 284 -13.56 -40.26 -58.66
N GLU A 285 -12.84 -41.34 -58.98
CA GLU A 285 -12.11 -42.15 -57.99
C GLU A 285 -11.07 -41.33 -57.21
N TYR A 286 -10.30 -40.49 -57.89
CA TYR A 286 -9.30 -39.65 -57.23
C TYR A 286 -9.96 -38.58 -56.34
N ARG A 287 -11.09 -38.02 -56.79
CA ARG A 287 -11.87 -37.07 -56.00
C ARG A 287 -12.38 -37.75 -54.73
N GLN A 288 -13.02 -38.90 -54.84
CA GLN A 288 -13.51 -39.68 -53.70
C GLN A 288 -12.38 -40.01 -52.72
N TYR A 289 -11.22 -40.43 -53.22
CA TYR A 289 -10.03 -40.66 -52.41
C TYR A 289 -9.60 -39.40 -51.61
N ARG A 290 -9.56 -38.22 -52.25
CA ARG A 290 -9.17 -36.96 -51.59
C ARG A 290 -10.21 -36.50 -50.56
N TYR A 291 -11.49 -36.61 -50.86
CA TYR A 291 -12.56 -36.35 -49.90
C TYR A 291 -12.45 -37.28 -48.69
N GLY A 292 -12.17 -38.57 -48.90
CA GLY A 292 -11.93 -39.54 -47.85
C GLY A 292 -10.77 -39.17 -46.93
N LEU A 293 -9.61 -38.81 -47.50
CA LEU A 293 -8.44 -38.39 -46.72
C LEU A 293 -8.71 -37.17 -45.82
N ILE A 294 -9.40 -36.15 -46.36
CA ILE A 294 -9.74 -34.95 -45.58
C ILE A 294 -10.78 -35.31 -44.51
N ALA A 295 -11.79 -36.13 -44.85
CA ALA A 295 -12.78 -36.60 -43.89
C ALA A 295 -12.15 -37.37 -42.72
N ASP A 296 -11.15 -38.22 -42.99
CA ASP A 296 -10.42 -38.95 -41.96
C ASP A 296 -9.57 -38.03 -41.09
N GLY A 297 -9.01 -36.97 -41.67
CA GLY A 297 -8.35 -35.89 -40.94
C GLY A 297 -9.30 -35.15 -39.98
N GLU A 298 -10.47 -34.75 -40.47
CA GLU A 298 -11.50 -34.10 -39.65
C GLU A 298 -12.04 -35.02 -38.55
N ASP A 299 -12.28 -36.31 -38.85
CA ASP A 299 -12.72 -37.29 -37.86
C ASP A 299 -11.65 -37.54 -36.78
N ARG A 300 -10.37 -37.60 -37.17
CA ARG A 300 -9.25 -37.69 -36.21
C ARG A 300 -9.21 -36.47 -35.29
N GLN A 301 -9.32 -35.26 -35.83
CA GLN A 301 -9.33 -34.03 -35.03
C GLN A 301 -10.53 -34.01 -34.08
N ALA A 302 -11.71 -34.44 -34.52
CA ALA A 302 -12.89 -34.51 -33.68
C ALA A 302 -12.74 -35.53 -32.53
N ARG A 303 -12.10 -36.69 -32.78
CA ARG A 303 -11.80 -37.67 -31.71
C ARG A 303 -10.80 -37.12 -30.69
N LEU A 304 -9.76 -36.41 -31.14
CA LEU A 304 -8.83 -35.72 -30.24
C LEU A 304 -9.56 -34.66 -29.41
N ALA A 305 -10.43 -33.87 -30.03
CA ALA A 305 -11.26 -32.89 -29.35
C ALA A 305 -12.18 -33.54 -28.31
N ALA A 306 -12.78 -34.70 -28.59
CA ALA A 306 -13.56 -35.46 -27.63
C ALA A 306 -12.74 -35.86 -26.40
N GLY A 307 -11.52 -36.35 -26.60
CA GLY A 307 -10.57 -36.66 -25.52
C GLY A 307 -10.23 -35.42 -24.69
N ASN A 308 -9.96 -34.28 -25.35
CA ASN A 308 -9.64 -33.02 -24.69
C ASN A 308 -10.82 -32.48 -23.86
N VAL A 309 -12.06 -32.60 -24.35
CA VAL A 309 -13.24 -32.17 -23.57
C VAL A 309 -13.32 -32.91 -22.23
N VAL A 310 -13.06 -34.22 -22.23
CA VAL A 310 -13.06 -35.02 -21.01
C VAL A 310 -11.88 -34.65 -20.10
N GLN A 311 -10.65 -34.68 -20.63
CA GLN A 311 -9.44 -34.43 -19.83
C GLN A 311 -9.37 -33.00 -19.29
N CYS A 312 -9.63 -31.98 -20.12
CA CYS A 312 -9.66 -30.60 -19.68
C CYS A 312 -10.86 -30.32 -18.76
N GLY A 313 -12.00 -31.00 -18.96
CA GLY A 313 -13.15 -30.90 -18.07
C GLY A 313 -12.82 -31.32 -16.63
N VAL A 314 -12.15 -32.47 -16.46
CA VAL A 314 -11.69 -32.94 -15.14
C VAL A 314 -10.73 -31.94 -14.49
N ARG A 315 -9.84 -31.32 -15.27
CA ARG A 315 -8.92 -30.28 -14.78
C ARG A 315 -9.65 -29.00 -14.36
N VAL A 316 -10.67 -28.57 -15.10
CA VAL A 316 -11.52 -27.43 -14.70
C VAL A 316 -12.12 -27.67 -13.32
N ASP A 317 -12.71 -28.84 -13.09
CA ASP A 317 -13.33 -29.16 -11.79
C ASP A 317 -12.30 -29.27 -10.66
N TYR A 318 -11.12 -29.83 -10.94
CA TYR A 318 -10.01 -29.84 -10.02
C TYR A 318 -9.59 -28.42 -9.59
N TYR A 319 -9.33 -27.53 -10.54
CA TYR A 319 -8.90 -26.17 -10.22
C TYR A 319 -10.01 -25.30 -9.60
N LYS A 320 -11.29 -25.55 -9.92
CA LYS A 320 -12.42 -24.93 -9.21
C LYS A 320 -12.44 -25.30 -7.74
N ARG A 321 -12.21 -26.58 -7.41
CA ARG A 321 -12.10 -27.05 -6.02
C ARG A 321 -10.90 -26.42 -5.30
N LEU A 322 -9.74 -26.35 -5.95
CA LEU A 322 -8.57 -25.67 -5.39
C LEU A 322 -8.83 -24.18 -5.15
N ALA A 323 -9.45 -23.49 -6.11
CA ALA A 323 -9.80 -22.07 -5.96
C ALA A 323 -10.73 -21.84 -4.76
N ALA A 324 -11.72 -22.70 -4.55
CA ALA A 324 -12.62 -22.64 -3.40
C ALA A 324 -11.89 -22.95 -2.07
N LYS A 325 -11.07 -24.00 -2.04
CA LYS A 325 -10.23 -24.38 -0.90
C LYS A 325 -9.35 -23.20 -0.46
N TYR A 326 -8.63 -22.61 -1.41
CA TYR A 326 -7.72 -21.50 -1.11
C TYR A 326 -8.43 -20.19 -0.81
N ALA A 327 -9.62 -19.96 -1.36
CA ALA A 327 -10.45 -18.83 -0.95
C ALA A 327 -10.90 -18.95 0.51
N LYS A 328 -11.22 -20.18 0.99
CA LYS A 328 -11.52 -20.43 2.41
C LYS A 328 -10.28 -20.26 3.29
N ALA A 329 -9.17 -20.89 2.92
CA ALA A 329 -7.90 -20.76 3.66
C ALA A 329 -7.41 -19.32 3.76
N ALA A 330 -7.62 -18.51 2.72
CA ALA A 330 -7.30 -17.09 2.74
C ALA A 330 -8.18 -16.29 3.72
N ARG A 331 -9.37 -16.76 4.10
CA ARG A 331 -10.22 -16.14 5.14
C ARG A 331 -9.89 -16.65 6.55
N GLU A 332 -9.41 -17.88 6.64
CA GLU A 332 -9.14 -18.61 7.87
C GLU A 332 -7.68 -19.11 7.91
N PRO A 333 -6.69 -18.20 7.92
CA PRO A 333 -5.25 -18.50 7.80
C PRO A 333 -4.67 -19.32 8.95
N TRP A 334 -5.36 -19.31 10.10
CA TRP A 334 -4.95 -19.95 11.34
C TRP A 334 -5.43 -21.39 11.40
N MET A 335 -6.35 -21.77 10.50
CA MET A 335 -6.79 -23.14 10.35
C MET A 335 -5.78 -23.92 9.53
N PRO A 336 -5.45 -25.15 9.93
CA PRO A 336 -4.66 -26.05 9.09
C PRO A 336 -5.34 -26.22 7.73
N VAL A 337 -4.54 -26.11 6.66
CA VAL A 337 -5.01 -26.36 5.30
C VAL A 337 -4.57 -27.77 4.90
N GLU A 338 -5.53 -28.59 4.48
CA GLU A 338 -5.24 -29.93 3.97
C GLU A 338 -4.21 -29.88 2.81
N PRO A 339 -3.40 -30.93 2.61
CA PRO A 339 -2.54 -31.04 1.44
C PRO A 339 -3.33 -30.93 0.14
N ASP A 340 -2.67 -30.49 -0.94
CA ASP A 340 -3.33 -30.46 -2.24
C ASP A 340 -3.55 -31.88 -2.75
N PRO A 341 -4.73 -32.18 -3.32
CA PRO A 341 -4.95 -33.45 -4.00
C PRO A 341 -3.98 -33.59 -5.18
N PRO A 342 -3.62 -34.82 -5.59
CA PRO A 342 -2.81 -35.03 -6.77
C PRO A 342 -3.51 -34.49 -8.02
N MET A 343 -2.72 -33.98 -8.98
CA MET A 343 -3.26 -33.51 -10.26
C MET A 343 -3.84 -34.69 -11.05
N PRO A 344 -5.06 -34.57 -11.61
CA PRO A 344 -5.70 -35.62 -12.39
C PRO A 344 -5.18 -35.77 -13.82
#